data_AF-A0A3M8DAY5-F1
#
_entry.id   AF-A0A3M8DAY5-F1
#
_cell.length_a   1.000
_cell.length_b   1.000
_cell.length_c   1.000
_cell.angle_alpha   90.00
_cell.angle_beta   90.00
_cell.angle_gamma   90.00
#
_symmetry.space_group_name_H-M   'P 1'
#
loop_
_entity.id
_entity.type
_entity.pdbx_description
1 polymer ?
#
loop_
_entity_poly.entity_id
_entity_poly.type
_entity_poly.pdbx_seq_one_letter_code
_entity_poly.pdbx_strand_id
1 'polypeptide(L)'
;MIPALIVGCEVGFWVLILAGLVFRYMLHLKKTGRFLLYLTPVVDLLLLITVVIDLLRGGTASFAHGLAAVYLGFSIVYGHRMIRWADMRFAHRFAGGPAPVPKVKHGRAHARRERIGWLLHLLAWAIGCVFLVGMIVIVNDVDRTVELSNVMRWWSTLLGIDFLISFSYTIWPRKEKEHA
;
A
#
# COMPACT_ATOMS: atom_id res chain seq x y z
N MET A 1 11.06 -6.59 19.74
CA MET A 1 11.93 -5.53 19.19
C MET A 1 11.54 -5.15 17.76
N ILE A 2 11.20 -6.10 16.88
CA ILE A 2 10.80 -5.86 15.48
C ILE A 2 9.45 -5.16 15.28
N PRO A 3 8.38 -5.43 16.07
CA PRO A 3 7.13 -4.67 15.93
C PRO A 3 7.34 -3.17 16.12
N ALA A 4 8.22 -2.79 17.07
CA ALA A 4 8.59 -1.40 17.30
C ALA A 4 9.42 -0.81 16.15
N LEU A 5 10.21 -1.63 15.45
CA LEU A 5 11.00 -1.21 14.29
C LEU A 5 10.10 -1.00 13.06
N ILE A 6 9.14 -1.90 12.83
CA ILE A 6 8.10 -1.75 11.80
C ILE A 6 7.25 -0.52 12.09
N VAL A 7 6.75 -0.37 13.32
CA VAL A 7 5.98 0.80 13.73
C VAL A 7 6.82 2.08 13.63
N GLY A 8 8.11 2.04 13.98
CA GLY A 8 9.02 3.17 13.84
C GLY A 8 9.24 3.57 12.39
N CYS A 9 9.42 2.60 11.49
CA CYS A 9 9.49 2.83 10.04
C CYS A 9 8.18 3.37 9.49
N GLU A 10 7.03 2.86 9.95
CA GLU A 10 5.71 3.34 9.57
C GLU A 10 5.53 4.81 9.99
N VAL A 11 5.86 5.13 11.25
CA VAL A 11 5.81 6.49 11.77
C VAL A 11 6.77 7.38 10.98
N GLY A 12 7.98 6.93 10.70
CA GLY A 12 8.97 7.65 9.88
C GLY A 12 8.46 7.94 8.47
N PHE A 13 7.79 6.96 7.83
CA PHE A 13 7.16 7.10 6.52
C PHE A 13 6.10 8.21 6.53
N TRP A 14 5.17 8.17 7.48
CA TRP A 14 4.12 9.21 7.60
C TRP A 14 4.69 10.58 7.94
N VAL A 15 5.70 10.64 8.82
CA VAL A 15 6.40 11.87 9.17
C VAL A 15 7.11 12.46 7.95
N LEU A 16 7.77 11.65 7.11
CA LEU A 16 8.43 12.12 5.89
C LEU A 16 7.43 12.63 4.85
N ILE A 17 6.27 11.98 4.70
CA ILE A 17 5.20 12.45 3.81
C ILE A 17 4.68 13.80 4.29
N LEU A 18 4.33 13.91 5.58
CA LEU A 18 3.82 15.14 6.17
C LEU A 18 4.85 16.26 6.07
N ALA A 19 6.10 16.00 6.45
CA ALA A 19 7.18 16.97 6.33
C ALA A 19 7.38 17.38 4.87
N GLY A 20 7.44 16.44 3.92
CA GLY A 20 7.60 16.73 2.50
C GLY A 20 6.49 17.63 1.94
N LEU A 21 5.25 17.40 2.37
CA LEU A 21 4.09 18.22 2.00
C LEU A 21 4.13 19.60 2.68
N VAL A 22 4.48 19.69 3.96
CA VAL A 22 4.62 20.95 4.70
C VAL A 22 5.72 21.81 4.07
N PHE A 23 6.91 21.26 3.79
CA PHE A 23 8.00 21.99 3.14
C PHE A 23 7.63 22.43 1.71
N ARG A 24 6.86 21.63 0.98
CA ARG A 24 6.45 21.95 -0.40
C ARG A 24 5.41 23.07 -0.46
N TYR A 25 4.41 23.06 0.43
CA TYR A 25 3.24 23.93 0.34
C TYR A 25 3.25 25.10 1.34
N MET A 26 3.78 24.91 2.56
CA MET A 26 3.86 25.97 3.56
C MET A 26 5.11 26.83 3.39
N LEU A 27 6.24 26.21 3.04
CA LEU A 27 7.53 26.88 2.87
C LEU A 27 7.88 27.16 1.40
N HIS A 28 7.00 26.79 0.45
CA HIS A 28 7.19 26.94 -1.00
C HIS A 28 8.49 26.31 -1.57
N LEU A 29 9.17 25.44 -0.82
CA LEU A 29 10.43 24.80 -1.20
C LEU A 29 10.17 23.54 -2.04
N LYS A 30 9.82 23.75 -3.31
CA LYS A 30 9.44 22.69 -4.29
C LYS A 30 10.54 21.62 -4.51
N LYS A 31 11.82 21.94 -4.28
CA LYS A 31 12.92 20.97 -4.41
C LYS A 31 13.03 20.08 -3.17
N THR A 32 13.02 20.67 -1.97
CA THR A 32 13.11 19.96 -0.69
C THR A 32 11.90 19.06 -0.45
N GLY A 33 10.70 19.54 -0.78
CA GLY A 33 9.49 18.71 -0.67
C GLY A 33 9.47 17.52 -1.63
N ARG A 34 9.99 17.67 -2.86
CA ARG A 34 10.17 16.52 -3.77
C ARG A 34 11.23 15.55 -3.26
N PHE A 35 12.33 16.05 -2.72
CA PHE A 35 13.40 15.22 -2.16
C PHE A 35 12.89 14.37 -1.00
N LEU A 36 12.13 14.95 -0.05
CA LEU A 36 11.53 14.20 1.05
C LEU A 36 10.53 13.13 0.57
N LEU A 37 9.76 13.42 -0.48
CA LEU A 37 8.82 12.45 -1.07
C LEU A 37 9.53 11.33 -1.87
N TYR A 38 10.77 11.53 -2.31
CA TYR A 38 11.59 10.45 -2.87
C TYR A 38 12.29 9.63 -1.79
N LEU A 39 12.44 10.17 -0.57
CA LEU A 39 13.03 9.46 0.55
C LEU A 39 12.09 8.39 1.12
N THR A 40 10.78 8.54 0.95
CA THR A 40 9.78 7.56 1.41
C THR A 40 9.99 6.14 0.85
N PRO A 41 10.15 5.93 -0.47
CA PRO A 41 10.47 4.60 -1.00
C PRO A 41 11.86 4.09 -0.58
N VAL A 42 12.79 4.99 -0.21
CA VAL A 42 14.09 4.59 0.33
C VAL A 42 13.94 4.02 1.74
N VAL A 43 13.10 4.62 2.58
CA VAL A 43 12.78 4.09 3.92
C VAL A 43 12.07 2.73 3.82
N ASP A 44 11.17 2.59 2.85
CA ASP A 44 10.47 1.33 2.58
C ASP A 44 11.45 0.22 2.16
N LEU A 45 12.44 0.55 1.33
CA LEU A 45 13.52 -0.38 0.96
C LEU A 45 14.41 -0.77 2.15
N LEU A 46 14.73 0.18 3.04
CA LEU A 46 15.49 -0.09 4.26
C LEU A 46 14.71 -1.01 5.21
N LEU A 47 13.40 -0.84 5.33
CA LEU A 47 12.53 -1.73 6.10
C LEU A 47 12.61 -3.15 5.55
N LEU A 48 12.48 -3.33 4.22
CA LEU A 48 12.62 -4.64 3.57
C LEU A 48 13.97 -5.30 3.88
N ILE A 49 15.07 -4.56 3.71
CA ILE A 49 16.42 -5.07 3.99
C ILE A 49 16.54 -5.51 5.45
N THR A 50 16.02 -4.71 6.38
CA THR A 50 16.09 -5.00 7.81
C THR A 50 15.33 -6.28 8.16
N VAL A 51 14.13 -6.45 7.59
CA VAL A 51 13.31 -7.66 7.76
C VAL A 51 14.07 -8.90 7.23
N VAL A 52 14.65 -8.82 6.03
CA VAL A 52 15.41 -9.95 5.44
C VAL A 52 16.65 -10.30 6.26
N ILE A 53 17.41 -9.31 6.70
CA ILE A 53 18.61 -9.52 7.53
C ILE A 53 18.24 -10.19 8.87
N ASP A 54 17.12 -9.82 9.47
CA ASP A 54 16.68 -10.42 10.73
C ASP A 54 16.33 -11.91 10.57
N LEU A 55 15.57 -12.25 9.51
CA LEU A 55 15.25 -13.63 9.16
C LEU A 55 16.51 -14.47 8.90
N LEU A 56 17.50 -13.88 8.23
CA LEU A 56 18.80 -14.50 7.97
C LEU A 56 19.65 -14.70 9.24
N ARG A 57 19.51 -13.84 10.25
CA ARG A 57 20.22 -13.95 11.53
C ARG A 57 19.62 -15.00 12.49
N GLY A 58 18.58 -15.71 12.06
CA GLY A 58 17.93 -16.74 12.87
C GLY A 58 16.60 -16.31 13.51
N GLY A 59 16.08 -15.12 13.16
CA GLY A 59 14.76 -14.67 13.65
C GLY A 59 13.62 -15.59 13.22
N THR A 60 12.67 -15.87 14.11
CA THR A 60 11.46 -16.64 13.75
C THR A 60 10.48 -15.73 13.00
N ALA A 61 9.94 -16.22 11.88
CA ALA A 61 9.00 -15.42 11.12
C ALA A 61 7.69 -15.31 11.91
N SER A 62 7.36 -14.10 12.31
CA SER A 62 6.13 -13.77 13.02
C SER A 62 5.13 -13.09 12.09
N PHE A 63 3.88 -12.96 12.56
CA PHE A 63 2.84 -12.21 11.88
C PHE A 63 3.31 -10.80 11.43
N ALA A 64 4.17 -10.14 12.21
CA ALA A 64 4.70 -8.83 11.88
C ALA A 64 5.55 -8.82 10.59
N HIS A 65 6.32 -9.89 10.33
CA HIS A 65 7.11 -10.04 9.10
C HIS A 65 6.19 -10.22 7.89
N GLY A 66 5.12 -11.01 8.05
CA GLY A 66 4.12 -11.18 7.03
C GLY A 66 3.40 -9.87 6.71
N LEU A 67 3.00 -9.12 7.74
CA LEU A 67 2.37 -7.81 7.59
C LEU A 67 3.30 -6.80 6.91
N ALA A 68 4.60 -6.83 7.18
CA ALA A 68 5.57 -5.97 6.50
C ALA A 68 5.64 -6.25 4.99
N ALA A 69 5.63 -7.53 4.58
CA ALA A 69 5.59 -7.90 3.17
C ALA A 69 4.28 -7.48 2.49
N VAL A 70 3.14 -7.62 3.19
CA VAL A 70 1.84 -7.13 2.72
C VAL A 70 1.91 -5.61 2.52
N TYR A 71 2.39 -4.88 3.52
CA TYR A 71 2.55 -3.43 3.48
C TYR A 71 3.41 -2.98 2.31
N LEU A 72 4.56 -3.62 2.09
CA LEU A 72 5.45 -3.36 0.95
C LEU A 72 4.74 -3.57 -0.39
N GLY A 73 4.00 -4.67 -0.54
CA GLY A 73 3.18 -4.91 -1.75
C GLY A 73 2.19 -3.78 -2.01
N PHE A 74 1.52 -3.30 -0.95
CA PHE A 74 0.62 -2.14 -1.04
C PHE A 74 1.37 -0.84 -1.36
N SER A 75 2.50 -0.59 -0.72
CA SER A 75 3.33 0.60 -0.92
C SER A 75 3.84 0.70 -2.36
N ILE A 76 4.32 -0.40 -2.94
CA ILE A 76 4.82 -0.42 -4.32
C ILE A 76 3.70 -0.14 -5.33
N VAL A 77 2.52 -0.76 -5.15
CA VAL A 77 1.43 -0.62 -6.12
C VAL A 77 0.64 0.67 -5.96
N TYR A 78 0.32 1.05 -4.72
CA TYR A 78 -0.51 2.19 -4.43
C TYR A 78 0.29 3.46 -4.09
N GLY A 79 1.59 3.36 -3.81
CA GLY A 79 2.43 4.47 -3.34
C GLY A 79 2.41 5.67 -4.28
N HIS A 80 2.63 5.47 -5.58
CA HIS A 80 2.57 6.57 -6.55
C HIS A 80 1.19 7.26 -6.57
N ARG A 81 0.12 6.47 -6.46
CA ARG A 81 -1.26 6.97 -6.45
C ARG A 81 -1.59 7.70 -5.16
N MET A 82 -1.10 7.21 -4.02
CA MET A 82 -1.22 7.83 -2.70
C MET A 82 -0.50 9.17 -2.65
N ILE A 83 0.76 9.22 -3.13
CA ILE A 83 1.53 10.47 -3.19
C ILE A 83 0.83 11.48 -4.09
N ARG A 84 0.38 11.07 -5.29
CA ARG A 84 -0.37 11.96 -6.20
C ARG A 84 -1.69 12.43 -5.59
N TRP A 85 -2.40 11.56 -4.88
CA TRP A 85 -3.64 11.91 -4.18
C TRP A 85 -3.40 12.92 -3.05
N ALA A 86 -2.35 12.72 -2.25
CA ALA A 86 -1.95 13.63 -1.19
C ALA A 86 -1.53 14.98 -1.77
N ASP A 87 -0.76 14.98 -2.87
CA ASP A 87 -0.32 16.17 -3.59
C ASP A 87 -1.51 16.99 -4.08
N MET A 88 -2.51 16.36 -4.72
CA MET A 88 -3.74 17.03 -5.17
C MET A 88 -4.55 17.58 -4.00
N ARG A 89 -4.62 16.87 -2.86
CA ARG A 89 -5.39 17.31 -1.68
C ARG A 89 -4.76 18.54 -1.03
N PHE A 90 -3.44 18.52 -0.88
CA PHE A 90 -2.68 19.64 -0.33
C PHE A 90 -2.67 20.84 -1.27
N ALA A 91 -2.50 20.62 -2.58
CA ALA A 91 -2.60 21.69 -3.57
C ALA A 91 -3.96 22.39 -3.52
N HIS A 92 -5.06 21.64 -3.42
CA HIS A 92 -6.40 22.22 -3.27
C HIS A 92 -6.58 22.98 -1.95
N ARG A 93 -6.06 22.46 -0.83
CA ARG A 93 -6.26 23.06 0.50
C ARG A 93 -5.40 24.29 0.76
N PHE A 94 -4.16 24.30 0.28
CA PHE A 94 -3.15 25.30 0.66
C PHE A 94 -2.64 26.16 -0.51
N ALA A 95 -2.88 25.77 -1.76
CA ALA A 95 -2.35 26.48 -2.93
C ALA A 95 -3.43 26.82 -3.99
N GLY A 96 -4.72 26.74 -3.64
CA GLY A 96 -5.82 27.05 -4.56
C GLY A 96 -5.91 26.13 -5.79
N GLY A 97 -5.30 24.94 -5.72
CA GLY A 97 -5.33 23.94 -6.80
C GLY A 97 -6.75 23.44 -7.07
N PRO A 98 -7.01 22.83 -8.25
CA PRO A 98 -8.34 22.38 -8.64
C PRO A 98 -8.92 21.32 -7.69
N ALA A 99 -10.25 21.32 -7.54
CA ALA A 99 -10.96 20.37 -6.68
C ALA A 99 -10.64 18.92 -7.04
N PRO A 100 -10.36 18.06 -6.04
CA PRO A 100 -10.10 16.65 -6.29
C PRO A 100 -11.28 16.02 -7.04
N VAL A 101 -11.01 15.47 -8.24
CA VAL A 101 -12.04 14.97 -9.16
C VAL A 101 -13.00 14.01 -8.42
N PRO A 102 -14.32 14.26 -8.43
CA PRO A 102 -15.27 13.42 -7.72
C PRO A 102 -15.21 11.98 -8.23
N LYS A 103 -15.30 11.00 -7.31
CA LYS A 103 -15.33 9.57 -7.67
C LYS A 103 -16.55 9.34 -8.56
N VAL A 104 -16.37 8.77 -9.74
CA VAL A 104 -17.47 8.38 -10.64
C VAL A 104 -18.33 7.32 -9.93
N LYS A 105 -19.57 7.68 -9.58
CA LYS A 105 -20.46 6.86 -8.72
C LYS A 105 -21.37 5.89 -9.50
N HIS A 106 -21.50 6.04 -10.82
CA HIS A 106 -22.51 5.31 -11.60
C HIS A 106 -22.00 4.83 -12.97
N GLY A 107 -22.67 3.79 -13.51
CA GLY A 107 -22.51 3.31 -14.89
C GLY A 107 -21.28 2.45 -15.18
N ARG A 108 -21.02 2.18 -16.47
CA ARG A 108 -19.91 1.35 -16.97
C ARG A 108 -18.52 1.86 -16.53
N ALA A 109 -18.39 3.17 -16.29
CA ALA A 109 -17.19 3.79 -15.78
C ALA A 109 -16.87 3.42 -14.32
N HIS A 110 -17.90 3.18 -13.50
CA HIS A 110 -17.75 2.69 -12.13
C HIS A 110 -17.22 1.24 -12.12
N ALA A 111 -17.84 0.34 -12.88
CA ALA A 111 -17.40 -1.05 -13.02
C ALA A 111 -15.96 -1.16 -13.57
N ARG A 112 -15.56 -0.31 -14.53
CA ARG A 112 -14.17 -0.25 -15.00
C ARG A 112 -13.21 0.18 -13.88
N ARG A 113 -13.59 1.16 -13.06
CA ARG A 113 -12.78 1.66 -11.95
C ARG A 113 -12.60 0.62 -10.85
N GLU A 114 -13.62 -0.18 -10.58
CA GLU A 114 -13.53 -1.29 -9.62
C GLU A 114 -12.66 -2.44 -10.16
N ARG A 115 -12.79 -2.82 -11.43
CA ARG A 115 -11.88 -3.80 -12.05
C ARG A 115 -10.42 -3.36 -12.02
N ILE A 116 -10.15 -2.08 -12.29
CA ILE A 116 -8.79 -1.53 -12.14
C ILE A 116 -8.35 -1.55 -10.67
N GLY A 117 -9.26 -1.25 -9.73
CA GLY A 117 -8.99 -1.35 -8.30
C GLY A 117 -8.60 -2.77 -7.88
N TRP A 118 -9.35 -3.76 -8.34
CA TRP A 118 -9.09 -5.17 -8.11
C TRP A 118 -7.78 -5.63 -8.77
N LEU A 119 -7.50 -5.23 -10.02
CA LEU A 119 -6.22 -5.56 -10.68
C LEU A 119 -5.02 -4.97 -9.94
N LEU A 120 -5.15 -3.77 -9.38
CA LEU A 120 -4.12 -3.20 -8.51
C LEU A 120 -4.01 -3.99 -7.20
N HIS A 121 -5.11 -4.45 -6.63
CA HIS A 121 -5.09 -5.25 -5.41
C HIS A 121 -4.44 -6.62 -5.65
N LEU A 122 -4.75 -7.25 -6.79
CA LEU A 122 -4.10 -8.47 -7.28
C LEU A 122 -2.60 -8.26 -7.48
N LEU A 123 -2.19 -7.13 -8.09
CA LEU A 123 -0.78 -6.81 -8.28
C LEU A 123 -0.06 -6.64 -6.93
N ALA A 124 -0.69 -5.97 -5.96
CA ALA A 124 -0.14 -5.78 -4.62
C ALA A 124 0.01 -7.12 -3.91
N TRP A 125 -1.01 -7.98 -4.01
CA TRP A 125 -0.99 -9.35 -3.52
C TRP A 125 0.12 -10.18 -4.17
N ALA A 126 0.29 -10.10 -5.50
CA ALA A 126 1.31 -10.85 -6.22
C ALA A 126 2.72 -10.45 -5.78
N ILE A 127 2.99 -9.15 -5.67
CA ILE A 127 4.29 -8.63 -5.20
C ILE A 127 4.54 -9.06 -3.76
N GLY A 128 3.55 -8.90 -2.88
CA GLY A 128 3.69 -9.33 -1.49
C GLY A 128 3.86 -10.84 -1.34
N CYS A 129 3.20 -11.65 -2.17
CA CYS A 129 3.42 -13.10 -2.21
C CYS A 129 4.85 -13.46 -2.66
N VAL A 130 5.42 -12.75 -3.64
CA VAL A 130 6.82 -12.94 -4.02
C VAL A 130 7.75 -12.69 -2.83
N PHE A 131 7.50 -11.64 -2.04
CA PHE A 131 8.27 -11.39 -0.82
C PHE A 131 8.07 -12.47 0.25
N LEU A 132 6.83 -12.88 0.50
CA LEU A 132 6.51 -13.94 1.48
C LEU A 132 7.17 -15.27 1.10
N VAL A 133 7.03 -15.71 -0.16
CA VAL A 133 7.68 -16.93 -0.68
C VAL A 133 9.20 -16.79 -0.64
N GLY A 134 9.74 -15.63 -1.02
CA GLY A 134 11.18 -15.35 -0.93
C GLY A 134 11.71 -15.53 0.48
N MET A 135 11.01 -15.00 1.49
CA MET A 135 11.37 -15.21 2.90
C MET A 135 11.27 -16.68 3.33
N ILE A 136 10.22 -17.39 2.91
CA ILE A 136 10.07 -18.83 3.21
C ILE A 136 11.23 -19.64 2.64
N VAL A 137 11.58 -19.40 1.36
CA VAL A 137 12.68 -20.10 0.67
C VAL A 137 14.03 -19.78 1.29
N ILE A 138 14.28 -18.52 1.66
CA ILE A 138 15.54 -18.09 2.28
C ILE A 138 15.72 -18.71 3.67
N VAL A 139 14.65 -18.78 4.46
CA VAL A 139 14.71 -19.36 5.82
C VAL A 139 14.82 -20.88 5.79
N ASN A 140 14.23 -21.53 4.78
CA ASN A 140 14.27 -22.98 4.54
C ASN A 140 13.89 -23.84 5.77
N ASP A 141 12.98 -23.32 6.59
CA ASP A 141 12.49 -23.95 7.82
C ASP A 141 10.97 -23.72 7.91
N VAL A 142 10.20 -24.80 7.84
CA VAL A 142 8.74 -24.76 7.80
C VAL A 142 8.17 -24.28 9.14
N ASP A 143 8.72 -24.73 10.26
CA ASP A 143 8.23 -24.39 11.60
C ASP A 143 8.45 -22.91 11.90
N ARG A 144 9.56 -22.35 11.41
CA ARG A 144 9.86 -20.92 11.55
C ARG A 144 9.06 -20.02 10.62
N THR A 145 8.33 -20.56 9.64
CA THR A 145 7.66 -19.78 8.57
C THR A 145 6.15 -20.03 8.46
N VAL A 146 5.57 -20.80 9.38
CA VAL A 146 4.13 -21.09 9.46
C VAL A 146 3.29 -19.79 9.44
N GLU A 147 3.71 -18.77 10.18
CA GLU A 147 2.99 -17.49 10.25
C GLU A 147 2.96 -16.75 8.90
N LEU A 148 4.03 -16.82 8.10
CA LEU A 148 4.06 -16.22 6.77
C LEU A 148 3.04 -16.89 5.84
N SER A 149 2.92 -18.22 5.93
CA SER A 149 1.94 -19.01 5.19
C SER A 149 0.51 -18.69 5.62
N ASN A 150 0.28 -18.50 6.93
CA ASN A 150 -1.02 -18.08 7.46
C ASN A 150 -1.41 -16.69 6.95
N VAL A 151 -0.51 -15.71 6.97
CA VAL A 151 -0.74 -14.38 6.42
C VAL A 151 -1.06 -14.45 4.93
N MET A 152 -0.32 -15.24 4.16
CA MET A 152 -0.58 -15.44 2.73
C MET A 152 -1.98 -16.01 2.50
N ARG A 153 -2.41 -17.00 3.30
CA ARG A 153 -3.74 -17.61 3.19
C ARG A 153 -4.85 -16.61 3.50
N TRP A 154 -4.72 -15.86 4.60
CA TRP A 154 -5.68 -14.81 4.98
C TRP A 154 -5.75 -13.68 3.95
N TRP A 155 -4.64 -13.26 3.39
CA TRP A 155 -4.64 -12.22 2.37
C TRP A 155 -5.28 -12.71 1.05
N SER A 156 -5.05 -13.97 0.69
CA SER A 156 -5.66 -14.59 -0.49
C SER A 156 -7.19 -14.72 -0.36
N THR A 157 -7.71 -15.03 0.84
CA THR A 157 -9.17 -15.06 1.05
C THR A 157 -9.79 -13.67 0.92
N LEU A 158 -9.13 -12.64 1.47
CA LEU A 158 -9.56 -11.24 1.30
C LEU A 158 -9.57 -10.83 -0.18
N LEU A 159 -8.54 -11.21 -0.94
CA LEU A 159 -8.49 -10.96 -2.39
C LEU A 159 -9.62 -11.68 -3.14
N GLY A 160 -9.94 -12.92 -2.75
CA GLY A 160 -11.05 -13.68 -3.31
C GLY A 160 -12.42 -13.04 -3.02
N ILE A 161 -12.62 -12.52 -1.81
CA ILE A 161 -13.84 -11.77 -1.45
C ILE A 161 -13.92 -10.47 -2.27
N ASP A 162 -12.82 -9.73 -2.38
CA ASP A 162 -12.75 -8.49 -3.17
C ASP A 162 -12.99 -8.75 -4.67
N PHE A 163 -12.54 -9.90 -5.18
CA PHE A 163 -12.84 -10.37 -6.53
C PHE A 163 -14.34 -10.57 -6.72
N LEU A 164 -15.00 -11.31 -5.81
CA LEU A 164 -16.44 -11.56 -5.87
C LEU A 164 -17.23 -10.26 -5.84
N ILE A 165 -16.85 -9.30 -4.98
CA ILE A 165 -17.51 -7.99 -4.89
C ILE A 165 -17.30 -7.18 -6.18
N SER A 166 -16.06 -7.03 -6.63
CA SER A 166 -15.72 -6.22 -7.81
C SER A 166 -16.31 -6.78 -9.11
N PHE A 167 -16.40 -8.11 -9.23
CA PHE A 167 -17.07 -8.76 -10.36
C PHE A 167 -18.60 -8.76 -10.22
N SER A 168 -19.15 -8.79 -8.99
CA SER A 168 -20.58 -8.65 -8.75
C SER A 168 -21.13 -7.33 -9.31
N TYR A 169 -20.41 -6.21 -9.14
CA TYR A 169 -20.78 -4.91 -9.75
C TYR A 169 -20.64 -4.85 -11.28
N THR A 170 -19.91 -5.79 -11.87
CA THR A 170 -19.82 -5.94 -13.34
C THR A 170 -21.05 -6.68 -13.88
N ILE A 171 -21.59 -7.64 -13.13
CA ILE A 171 -22.78 -8.42 -13.48
C ILE A 171 -24.06 -7.64 -13.13
N TRP A 172 -24.05 -6.89 -12.03
CA TRP A 172 -25.15 -6.04 -11.58
C TRP A 172 -24.72 -4.58 -11.50
N PRO A 173 -24.70 -3.84 -12.64
CA PRO A 173 -24.33 -2.44 -12.62
C PRO A 173 -25.30 -1.68 -11.71
N ARG A 174 -24.74 -1.01 -10.69
CA ARG A 174 -25.51 -0.19 -9.75
C ARG A 174 -26.24 0.90 -10.54
N LYS A 175 -27.56 0.72 -10.68
CA LYS A 175 -28.44 1.71 -11.32
C LYS A 175 -28.44 2.98 -10.46
N GLU A 176 -28.43 4.11 -11.15
CA GLU A 176 -28.56 5.43 -10.57
C GLU A 176 -29.78 5.46 -9.64
N LYS A 177 -29.59 5.87 -8.39
CA LYS A 177 -30.75 6.27 -7.59
C LYS A 177 -31.20 7.58 -8.18
N GLU A 178 -32.26 7.52 -8.96
CA GLU A 178 -33.06 8.66 -9.39
C GLU A 178 -33.51 9.38 -8.11
N HIS A 179 -32.78 10.43 -7.75
CA HIS A 179 -33.22 11.35 -6.72
C HIS A 179 -34.31 12.19 -7.40
N ALA A 180 -35.56 11.74 -7.24
CA ALA A 180 -36.76 12.52 -7.49
C ALA A 180 -36.83 13.71 -6.53
#